data_AF-A0A1Q7R1U7-F1
#
_entry.id   AF-A0A1Q7R1U7-F1
#
_cell.length_a   1.000
_cell.length_b   1.000
_cell.length_c   1.000
_cell.angle_alpha   90.00
_cell.angle_beta   90.00
_cell.angle_gamma   90.00
#
_symmetry.space_group_name_H-M   'P 1'
#
loop_
_entity.id
_entity.type
_entity.pdbx_description
1 polymer ?
#
loop_
_entity_poly.entity_id
_entity_poly.type
_entity_poly.pdbx_seq_one_letter_code
_entity_poly.pdbx_strand_id
1 'polypeptide(L)'
;MKRLQPKIVDFTGTMEKLLEQKEVAIAVLHDGSAWDLAKRGLPIDWVAPSEGVPILDQVAQVTRGSKQKDLAWKLIDAYLSPEVQLAFATELFFSPTNRNVKLPPDVAGKIISGPKDVERLFIFDWSQIAQQRPAWTERWNKEIR
;
A
#
# COMPACT_ATOMS: atom_id res chain seq x y z
N MET A 1 -2.79 -21.05 -5.79
CA MET A 1 -4.20 -20.67 -6.04
C MET A 1 -5.14 -21.86 -6.07
N LYS A 2 -5.06 -22.80 -7.03
CA LYS A 2 -5.98 -23.96 -7.11
C LYS A 2 -6.12 -24.79 -5.82
N ARG A 3 -5.01 -25.04 -5.11
CA ARG A 3 -5.03 -25.78 -3.84
C ARG A 3 -5.70 -24.98 -2.69
N LEU A 4 -5.49 -23.67 -2.65
CA LEU A 4 -5.99 -22.80 -1.58
C LEU A 4 -7.46 -22.43 -1.78
N GLN A 5 -7.96 -22.45 -3.03
CA GLN A 5 -9.31 -22.00 -3.40
C GLN A 5 -9.72 -20.70 -2.68
N PRO A 6 -8.88 -19.64 -2.74
CA PRO A 6 -9.13 -18.44 -1.96
C PRO A 6 -10.38 -17.73 -2.47
N LYS A 7 -11.04 -17.00 -1.58
CA LYS A 7 -12.03 -16.00 -1.98
C LYS A 7 -11.30 -14.89 -2.74
N ILE A 8 -11.71 -14.63 -3.98
CA ILE A 8 -11.12 -13.59 -4.84
C ILE A 8 -12.16 -12.47 -4.99
N VAL A 9 -11.69 -11.23 -4.91
CA VAL A 9 -12.50 -10.02 -5.09
C VAL A 9 -11.69 -9.01 -5.91
N ASP A 10 -12.40 -8.12 -6.61
CA ASP A 10 -11.78 -7.20 -7.57
C ASP A 10 -11.23 -5.92 -6.94
N PHE A 11 -11.47 -5.70 -5.64
CA PHE A 11 -11.10 -4.45 -4.96
C PHE A 11 -10.76 -4.65 -3.48
N THR A 12 -9.75 -3.92 -3.00
CA THR A 12 -9.24 -3.95 -1.62
C THR A 12 -10.36 -3.75 -0.60
N GLY A 13 -11.20 -2.73 -0.77
CA GLY A 13 -12.29 -2.43 0.16
C GLY A 13 -13.35 -3.54 0.25
N THR A 14 -13.50 -4.39 -0.77
CA THR A 14 -14.36 -5.57 -0.69
C THR A 14 -13.72 -6.63 0.20
N MET A 15 -12.40 -6.86 0.09
CA MET A 15 -11.69 -7.80 0.95
C MET A 15 -11.66 -7.36 2.41
N GLU A 16 -11.50 -6.05 2.67
CA GLU A 16 -11.59 -5.48 4.02
C GLU A 16 -12.95 -5.76 4.68
N LYS A 17 -14.06 -5.60 3.94
CA LYS A 17 -15.40 -5.94 4.44
C LYS A 17 -15.53 -7.41 4.79
N LEU A 18 -14.99 -8.31 3.96
CA LEU A 18 -15.01 -9.74 4.24
C LEU A 18 -14.22 -10.08 5.51
N LEU A 19 -13.10 -9.40 5.75
CA LEU A 19 -12.30 -9.57 6.96
C LEU A 19 -13.05 -9.04 8.19
N GLU A 20 -13.67 -7.86 8.08
CA GLU A 20 -14.51 -7.26 9.12
C GLU A 20 -15.71 -8.15 9.49
N GLN A 21 -16.36 -8.75 8.49
CA GLN A 21 -17.47 -9.68 8.64
C GLN A 21 -17.03 -11.09 9.07
N LYS A 22 -15.73 -11.35 9.17
CA LYS A 22 -15.13 -12.65 9.50
C LYS A 22 -15.46 -13.76 8.48
N GLU A 23 -15.77 -13.39 7.24
CA GLU A 23 -15.92 -14.33 6.13
C GLU A 23 -14.57 -14.88 5.65
N VAL A 24 -13.48 -14.12 5.89
CA VAL A 24 -12.10 -14.56 5.70
C VAL A 24 -11.31 -14.36 6.99
N ALA A 25 -10.36 -15.25 7.26
CA ALA A 25 -9.49 -15.16 8.44
C ALA A 25 -8.11 -14.53 8.11
N ILE A 26 -7.67 -14.63 6.85
CA ILE A 26 -6.39 -14.11 6.36
C ILE A 26 -6.65 -13.48 4.99
N ALA A 27 -6.12 -12.28 4.77
CA ALA A 27 -6.25 -11.55 3.52
C ALA A 27 -4.92 -10.95 3.09
N VAL A 28 -4.73 -10.79 1.79
CA VAL A 28 -3.62 -10.01 1.22
C VAL A 28 -4.11 -8.58 1.04
N LEU A 29 -3.67 -7.69 1.94
CA LEU A 29 -4.02 -6.27 1.98
C LEU A 29 -2.76 -5.43 2.20
N HIS A 30 -2.87 -4.14 1.91
CA HIS A 30 -1.87 -3.17 2.35
C HIS A 30 -1.85 -3.09 3.89
N ASP A 31 -0.68 -2.83 4.45
CA ASP A 31 -0.47 -2.58 5.88
C ASP A 31 -1.40 -1.48 6.43
N GLY A 32 -1.53 -0.37 5.70
CA GLY A 32 -2.41 0.72 6.12
C GLY A 32 -3.88 0.33 6.27
N SER A 33 -4.39 -0.56 5.40
CA SER A 33 -5.75 -1.11 5.51
C SER A 33 -5.92 -1.92 6.80
N ALA A 34 -4.94 -2.77 7.13
CA ALA A 34 -4.97 -3.57 8.35
C ALA A 34 -4.91 -2.70 9.61
N TRP A 35 -4.06 -1.66 9.60
CA TRP A 35 -3.96 -0.73 10.72
C TRP A 35 -5.17 0.19 10.87
N ASP A 36 -5.85 0.57 9.79
CA ASP A 36 -7.15 1.27 9.85
C ASP A 36 -8.21 0.38 10.52
N LEU A 37 -8.34 -0.88 10.07
CA LEU A 37 -9.26 -1.85 10.67
C LEU A 37 -8.96 -2.04 12.17
N ALA A 38 -7.69 -2.17 12.54
CA ALA A 38 -7.26 -2.25 13.94
C ALA A 38 -7.56 -0.96 14.73
N LYS A 39 -7.35 0.22 14.15
CA LYS A 39 -7.70 1.54 14.74
C LYS A 39 -9.21 1.64 15.01
N ARG A 40 -10.04 0.99 14.20
CA ARG A 40 -11.51 0.86 14.41
C ARG A 40 -11.91 -0.19 15.46
N GLY A 41 -10.95 -0.83 16.12
CA GLY A 41 -11.18 -1.78 17.21
C GLY A 41 -11.45 -3.22 16.77
N LEU A 42 -11.24 -3.54 15.48
CA LEU A 42 -11.31 -4.92 15.01
C LEU A 42 -10.07 -5.69 15.46
N PRO A 43 -10.19 -6.99 15.82
CA PRO A 43 -9.06 -7.83 16.25
C PRO A 43 -8.24 -8.29 15.04
N ILE A 44 -7.65 -7.33 14.33
CA ILE A 44 -6.88 -7.51 13.11
C ILE A 44 -5.45 -7.07 13.37
N ASP A 45 -4.51 -7.83 12.81
CA ASP A 45 -3.08 -7.54 12.86
C ASP A 45 -2.48 -7.72 11.46
N TRP A 46 -1.28 -7.17 11.27
CA TRP A 46 -0.55 -7.25 10.01
C TRP A 46 0.81 -7.91 10.21
N VAL A 47 1.21 -8.74 9.24
CA VAL A 47 2.51 -9.42 9.25
C VAL A 47 3.22 -9.22 7.93
N ALA A 48 4.51 -8.91 8.00
CA ALA A 48 5.39 -8.85 6.84
C ALA A 48 5.75 -10.28 6.37
N PRO A 49 5.75 -10.56 5.06
CA PRO A 49 6.33 -11.79 4.52
C PRO A 49 7.82 -11.91 4.85
N SER A 50 8.31 -13.13 5.04
CA SER A 50 9.73 -13.39 5.34
C SER A 50 10.67 -13.01 4.19
N GLU A 51 10.16 -13.06 2.96
CA GLU A 51 10.85 -12.76 1.71
C GLU A 51 10.99 -11.25 1.46
N GLY A 52 10.34 -10.43 2.29
CA GLY A 52 10.30 -8.97 2.16
C GLY A 52 8.93 -8.44 1.80
N VAL A 53 8.75 -7.13 1.99
CA VAL A 53 7.51 -6.41 1.69
C VAL A 53 7.69 -5.68 0.36
N PRO A 54 6.91 -6.00 -0.68
CA PRO A 54 6.96 -5.24 -1.92
C PRO A 54 6.57 -3.79 -1.68
N ILE A 55 7.40 -2.85 -2.13
CA ILE A 55 7.05 -1.44 -2.06
C ILE A 55 6.06 -1.07 -3.17
N LEU A 56 5.06 -0.27 -2.81
CA LEU A 56 4.18 0.44 -3.74
C LEU A 56 4.32 1.93 -3.47
N ASP A 57 4.97 2.65 -4.38
CA ASP A 57 5.15 4.09 -4.30
C ASP A 57 3.95 4.84 -4.88
N GLN A 58 3.49 5.85 -4.14
CA GLN A 58 2.48 6.79 -4.62
C GLN A 58 3.18 7.97 -5.31
N VAL A 59 2.80 8.24 -6.56
CA VAL A 59 3.43 9.27 -7.37
C VAL A 59 2.39 10.32 -7.78
N ALA A 60 2.65 11.58 -7.42
CA ALA A 60 1.89 12.73 -7.91
C ALA A 60 2.62 13.38 -9.10
N GLN A 61 1.90 13.66 -10.19
CA GLN A 61 2.49 14.21 -11.42
C GLN A 61 1.65 15.35 -12.00
N VAL A 62 2.33 16.39 -12.52
CA VAL A 62 1.69 17.41 -13.34
C VAL A 62 1.71 16.98 -14.80
N THR A 63 0.54 16.83 -15.41
CA THR A 63 0.44 16.43 -16.82
C THR A 63 0.94 17.53 -17.76
N ARG A 64 1.53 17.13 -18.90
CA ARG A 64 2.05 18.06 -19.93
C ARG A 64 1.02 19.10 -20.37
N GLY A 65 -0.24 18.66 -20.51
CA GLY A 65 -1.38 19.46 -20.97
C GLY A 65 -2.13 20.24 -19.89
N SER A 66 -1.65 20.25 -18.64
CA SER A 66 -2.29 21.04 -17.59
C SER A 66 -2.33 22.53 -17.96
N LYS A 67 -3.53 23.11 -17.88
CA LYS A 67 -3.76 24.55 -18.06
C LYS A 67 -3.49 25.36 -16.79
N GLN A 68 -3.20 24.70 -15.67
CA GLN A 68 -3.05 25.29 -14.34
C GLN A 68 -1.77 24.77 -13.65
N LYS A 69 -0.63 24.86 -14.35
CA LYS A 69 0.63 24.25 -13.88
C LYS A 69 1.10 24.83 -12.54
N ASP A 70 0.99 26.14 -12.35
CA ASP A 70 1.44 26.79 -11.11
C ASP A 70 0.62 26.31 -9.90
N LEU A 71 -0.71 26.19 -10.05
CA LEU A 71 -1.57 25.64 -8.99
C LEU A 71 -1.31 24.16 -8.76
N ALA A 72 -1.05 23.38 -9.82
CA ALA A 72 -0.72 21.97 -9.71
C ALA A 72 0.59 21.75 -8.94
N TRP A 73 1.62 22.56 -9.19
CA TRP A 73 2.87 22.50 -8.43
C TRP A 73 2.68 22.91 -6.97
N LYS A 74 1.93 23.99 -6.70
CA LYS A 74 1.58 24.38 -5.32
C LYS A 74 0.85 23.26 -4.57
N LEU A 75 -0.02 22.52 -5.26
CA LEU A 75 -0.69 21.36 -4.66
C LEU A 75 0.29 20.23 -4.32
N ILE A 76 1.26 19.94 -5.21
CA ILE A 76 2.30 18.95 -4.94
C ILE A 76 3.19 19.39 -3.77
N ASP A 77 3.56 20.67 -3.69
CA ASP A 77 4.32 21.21 -2.56
C ASP A 77 3.56 21.05 -1.24
N ALA A 78 2.26 21.36 -1.23
CA ALA A 78 1.40 21.13 -0.07
C ALA A 78 1.30 19.63 0.29
N TYR A 79 1.11 18.76 -0.70
CA TYR A 79 1.05 17.30 -0.53
C TYR A 79 2.32 16.71 0.09
N LEU A 80 3.48 17.29 -0.21
CA LEU A 80 4.78 16.89 0.32
C LEU A 80 5.19 17.62 1.61
N SER A 81 4.39 18.57 2.08
CA SER A 81 4.66 19.31 3.30
C SER A 81 4.67 18.40 4.54
N PRO A 82 5.47 18.71 5.59
CA PRO A 82 5.50 17.89 6.79
C PRO A 82 4.13 17.76 7.48
N GLU A 83 3.31 18.80 7.44
CA GLU A 83 1.97 18.82 8.02
C GLU A 83 1.03 17.82 7.33
N VAL A 84 0.94 17.88 6.00
CA VAL A 84 0.07 16.97 5.23
C VAL A 84 0.58 15.54 5.29
N GLN A 85 1.89 15.33 5.19
CA GLN A 85 2.48 13.99 5.32
C GLN A 85 2.30 13.40 6.72
N LEU A 86 2.31 14.23 7.78
CA LEU A 86 1.98 13.78 9.13
C LEU A 86 0.53 13.31 9.21
N ALA A 87 -0.41 14.07 8.65
CA ALA A 87 -1.82 13.67 8.61
C ALA A 87 -2.02 12.37 7.83
N PHE A 88 -1.34 12.17 6.69
CA PHE A 88 -1.37 10.90 5.98
C PHE A 88 -0.83 9.74 6.81
N ALA A 89 0.24 9.95 7.58
CA ALA A 89 0.80 8.91 8.44
C ALA A 89 -0.13 8.56 9.60
N THR A 90 -0.77 9.54 10.25
CA THR A 90 -1.61 9.29 11.45
C THR A 90 -3.02 8.82 11.11
N GLU A 91 -3.57 9.28 9.98
CA GLU A 91 -4.93 8.93 9.58
C GLU A 91 -5.01 7.74 8.64
N LEU A 92 -4.04 7.60 7.73
CA LEU A 92 -4.07 6.59 6.67
C LEU A 92 -2.91 5.59 6.75
N PHE A 93 -2.00 5.75 7.72
CA PHE A 93 -0.79 4.93 7.85
C PHE A 93 0.09 4.93 6.58
N PHE A 94 0.10 6.04 5.85
CA PHE A 94 0.99 6.19 4.70
C PHE A 94 2.38 6.61 5.17
N SER A 95 3.39 5.86 4.74
CA SER A 95 4.78 6.13 5.06
C SER A 95 5.24 7.45 4.43
N PRO A 96 5.75 8.42 5.20
CA PRO A 96 6.13 9.71 4.64
C PRO A 96 7.43 9.62 3.85
N THR A 97 7.52 10.37 2.76
CA THR A 97 8.77 10.54 1.99
C THR A 97 9.58 11.74 2.48
N ASN A 98 8.93 12.66 3.19
CA ASN A 98 9.57 13.85 3.76
C ASN A 98 10.23 13.53 5.11
N ARG A 99 11.57 13.60 5.15
CA ARG A 99 12.40 13.30 6.33
C ARG A 99 12.20 14.25 7.52
N ASN A 100 11.52 15.38 7.32
CA ASN A 100 11.25 16.36 8.37
C ASN A 100 9.99 16.04 9.17
N VAL A 101 9.17 15.07 8.73
CA VAL A 101 7.98 14.63 9.46
C VAL A 101 8.40 14.01 10.80
N LYS A 102 7.76 14.45 11.87
CA LYS A 102 7.95 13.90 13.22
C LYS A 102 6.76 13.01 13.54
N LEU A 103 6.98 11.70 13.48
CA LEU A 103 5.94 10.70 13.71
C LEU A 103 5.74 10.44 15.21
N PRO A 104 4.50 10.32 15.67
CA PRO A 104 4.19 9.74 16.98
C PRO A 104 4.77 8.33 17.11
N PRO A 105 5.25 7.91 18.30
CA PRO A 105 5.87 6.60 18.48
C PRO A 105 4.99 5.41 18.09
N ASP A 106 3.68 5.51 18.33
CA ASP A 106 2.70 4.47 18.01
C ASP A 106 2.45 4.32 16.50
N VAL A 107 2.61 5.40 15.74
CA VAL A 107 2.53 5.39 14.28
C VAL A 107 3.86 4.91 13.68
N ALA A 108 4.99 5.41 14.17
CA ALA A 108 6.32 5.05 13.67
C ALA A 108 6.60 3.54 13.71
N GLY A 109 6.04 2.81 14.68
CA GLY A 109 6.17 1.35 14.77
C GLY A 109 5.32 0.55 13.78
N LYS A 110 4.42 1.21 13.03
CA LYS A 110 3.46 0.56 12.11
C LYS A 110 3.76 0.82 10.63
N ILE A 111 4.59 1.81 10.33
CA ILE A 111 4.88 2.28 8.97
C ILE A 111 6.39 2.32 8.73
N ILE A 112 6.80 2.48 7.48
CA ILE A 112 8.20 2.66 7.10
C ILE A 112 8.63 4.04 7.60
N SER A 113 9.48 4.07 8.64
CA SER A 113 9.84 5.32 9.32
C SER A 113 11.36 5.58 9.41
N GLY A 114 12.19 4.63 8.99
CA GLY A 114 13.64 4.81 8.96
C GLY A 114 14.40 3.89 7.99
N PRO A 115 15.73 4.08 7.89
CA PRO A 115 16.57 3.33 6.95
C PRO A 115 16.46 1.80 7.09
N LYS A 116 16.35 1.29 8.32
CA LYS A 116 16.19 -0.15 8.58
C LYS A 116 14.92 -0.73 7.98
N ASP A 117 13.84 0.04 7.95
CA ASP A 117 12.57 -0.41 7.35
C ASP A 117 12.70 -0.41 5.82
N VAL A 118 13.36 0.61 5.27
CA VAL A 118 13.64 0.72 3.83
C VAL A 118 14.49 -0.44 3.32
N GLU A 119 15.49 -0.87 4.09
CA GLU A 119 16.35 -2.03 3.73
C GLU A 119 15.58 -3.35 3.62
N ARG A 120 14.38 -3.44 4.23
CA ARG A 120 13.51 -4.63 4.17
C ARG A 120 12.53 -4.60 3.00
N LEU A 121 12.47 -3.48 2.27
CA LEU A 121 11.59 -3.33 1.12
C LEU A 121 12.14 -4.10 -0.06
N PHE A 122 11.23 -4.78 -0.75
CA PHE A 122 11.52 -5.49 -1.97
C PHE A 122 11.02 -4.68 -3.17
N ILE A 123 11.91 -4.42 -4.13
CA ILE A 123 11.56 -3.77 -5.39
C ILE A 123 11.63 -4.84 -6.48
N PHE A 124 10.55 -4.99 -7.25
CA PHE A 124 10.52 -5.92 -8.37
C PHE A 124 11.46 -5.49 -9.49
N ASP A 125 12.13 -6.45 -10.13
CA ASP A 125 12.72 -6.24 -11.46
C ASP A 125 11.59 -6.14 -12.49
N TRP A 126 11.16 -4.90 -12.76
CA TRP A 126 10.05 -4.63 -13.67
C TRP A 126 10.31 -5.12 -15.10
N SER A 127 11.57 -5.25 -15.53
CA SER A 127 11.90 -5.79 -16.86
C SER A 127 11.60 -7.28 -16.92
N GLN A 128 11.99 -8.03 -15.89
CA GLN A 128 11.63 -9.45 -15.76
C GLN A 128 10.12 -9.64 -15.63
N ILE A 129 9.45 -8.84 -14.78
CA ILE A 129 7.99 -8.87 -14.64
C ILE A 129 7.32 -8.63 -16.01
N ALA A 130 7.78 -7.65 -16.79
CA ALA A 130 7.21 -7.35 -18.09
C ALA A 130 7.36 -8.49 -19.09
N GLN A 131 8.52 -9.16 -19.12
CA GLN A 131 8.76 -10.32 -19.99
C GLN A 131 7.84 -11.50 -19.65
N GLN A 132 7.58 -11.73 -18.36
CA GLN A 132 6.78 -12.88 -17.90
C GLN A 132 5.27 -12.60 -17.89
N ARG A 133 4.86 -11.34 -17.85
CA ARG A 133 3.46 -10.91 -17.70
C ARG A 133 2.50 -11.60 -18.67
N PRO A 134 2.77 -11.74 -19.98
CA PRO A 134 1.83 -12.39 -20.89
C PRO A 134 1.49 -13.83 -20.49
N ALA A 135 2.51 -14.62 -20.12
CA ALA A 135 2.33 -16.01 -19.71
C ALA A 135 1.58 -16.13 -18.39
N TRP A 136 1.85 -15.24 -17.43
CA TRP A 136 1.12 -15.21 -16.15
C TRP A 136 -0.35 -14.82 -16.32
N THR A 137 -0.66 -13.84 -17.17
CA THR A 137 -2.03 -13.44 -17.48
C THR A 137 -2.80 -14.59 -18.14
N GLU A 138 -2.20 -15.26 -19.13
CA GLU A 138 -2.83 -16.41 -19.77
C GLU A 138 -3.11 -17.54 -18.77
N ARG A 139 -2.13 -17.84 -17.90
CA ARG A 139 -2.28 -18.85 -16.86
C ARG A 139 -3.39 -18.47 -15.86
N TRP A 140 -3.43 -17.23 -15.40
CA TRP A 140 -4.48 -16.73 -14.51
C TRP A 140 -5.86 -16.94 -15.12
N ASN A 141 -6.08 -16.49 -16.35
CA ASN A 141 -7.36 -16.61 -17.04
C ASN A 141 -7.81 -18.06 -17.26
N LYS A 142 -6.88 -19.01 -17.37
CA LYS A 142 -7.18 -20.45 -17.49
C LYS A 142 -7.47 -21.11 -16.16
N GLU A 143 -6.74 -20.71 -15.11
CA GLU A 143 -6.76 -21.40 -13.82
C GLU A 143 -7.75 -20.80 -12.81
N ILE A 144 -8.04 -19.51 -12.96
CA ILE A 144 -8.85 -18.69 -12.07
C ILE A 144 -10.02 -18.17 -12.91
N ARG A 145 -11.17 -18.82 -12.77
CA ARG A 145 -12.45 -18.42 -13.35
C ARG A 145 -13.39 -18.00 -12.23
#